data_AF-A0A7S0TLQ7-F1
#
_entry.id   AF-A0A7S0TLQ7-F1
#
_cell.length_a   1.000
_cell.length_b   1.000
_cell.length_c   1.000
_cell.angle_alpha   90.00
_cell.angle_beta   90.00
_cell.angle_gamma   90.00
#
_symmetry.space_group_name_H-M   'P 1'
#
loop_
_entity.id
_entity.type
_entity.pdbx_description
1 polymer ?
#
loop_
_entity_poly.entity_id
_entity_poly.type
_entity_poly.pdbx_seq_one_letter_code
_entity_poly.pdbx_strand_id
1 'polypeptide(L)'
;EVREVVEPNGAKVTWGTPMPAELYALLDRDLFVFPTCKIGHVFSVPSPSAEKTFEVKVASTEPRVLTVEGFLSPSECTLLISKASDHVERSTVSAQGKTLQNKHEDSRTSSTAWLDYKKNTLAHTLRVRVGELVGIGDFDAYPHAITEDLQVLRYDVGEHYHTHHDWFDPVKHQAFLQDDGRNRFITVLFYLNDV
;
A
#
# COMPACT_ATOMS: atom_id res chain seq x y z
N GLU A 1 25.43 14.32 20.49
CA GLU A 1 25.10 13.19 21.38
C GLU A 1 23.81 13.49 22.13
N VAL A 2 22.70 12.87 21.73
CA VAL A 2 21.49 12.90 22.56
C VAL A 2 21.66 11.81 23.61
N ARG A 3 21.79 12.19 24.88
CA ARG A 3 22.08 11.27 25.99
C ARG A 3 20.83 10.82 26.75
N GLU A 4 19.67 11.35 26.40
CA GLU A 4 18.41 11.13 27.12
C GLU A 4 17.23 11.33 26.16
N VAL A 5 16.32 10.36 26.13
CA VAL A 5 15.01 10.47 25.45
C VAL A 5 13.94 10.33 26.52
N VAL A 6 12.94 11.21 26.48
CA VAL A 6 11.81 11.20 27.41
C VAL A 6 10.59 10.73 26.65
N GLU A 7 9.98 9.64 27.10
CA GLU A 7 8.76 9.08 26.53
C GLU A 7 7.52 9.94 26.88
N PRO A 8 6.41 9.83 26.12
CA PRO A 8 5.16 10.56 26.39
C PRO A 8 4.54 10.31 27.78
N ASN A 9 4.86 9.16 28.40
CA ASN A 9 4.46 8.80 29.76
C ASN A 9 5.38 9.41 30.85
N GLY A 10 6.40 10.18 30.46
CA GLY A 10 7.40 10.76 31.36
C GLY A 10 8.56 9.83 31.73
N ALA A 11 8.63 8.62 31.17
CA ALA A 11 9.74 7.70 31.41
C ALA A 11 11.03 8.25 30.78
N LYS A 12 12.11 8.25 31.57
CA LYS A 12 13.45 8.67 31.15
C LYS A 12 14.22 7.44 30.69
N VAL A 13 14.57 7.41 29.40
CA VAL A 13 15.39 6.33 28.84
C VAL A 13 16.86 6.76 28.87
N THR A 14 17.66 6.06 29.69
CA THR A 14 19.10 6.26 29.81
C THR A 14 19.86 5.13 29.09
N TRP A 15 20.95 5.50 28.43
CA TRP A 15 21.87 4.54 27.80
C TRP A 15 22.34 3.47 28.78
N GLY A 16 22.25 2.19 28.39
CA GLY A 16 22.73 1.04 29.19
C GLY A 16 21.67 0.29 29.97
N THR A 17 20.42 0.77 30.01
CA THR A 17 19.30 -0.02 30.53
C THR A 17 18.82 -0.97 29.43
N PRO A 18 18.79 -2.30 29.63
CA PRO A 18 18.24 -3.23 28.65
C PRO A 18 16.75 -2.93 28.47
N MET A 19 16.38 -2.33 27.35
CA MET A 19 14.98 -2.18 27.00
C MET A 19 14.47 -3.53 26.47
N PRO A 20 13.26 -3.96 26.85
CA PRO A 20 12.51 -4.97 26.10
C PRO A 20 11.94 -4.36 24.80
N ALA A 21 12.76 -3.57 24.10
CA ALA A 21 12.38 -2.88 22.87
C ALA A 21 13.48 -3.08 21.84
N GLU A 22 13.07 -3.49 20.64
CA GLU A 22 13.95 -3.56 19.49
C GLU A 22 14.03 -2.16 18.88
N LEU A 23 15.23 -1.58 18.90
CA LEU A 23 15.50 -0.31 18.24
C LEU A 23 15.80 -0.58 16.76
N TYR A 24 14.92 -0.09 15.89
CA TYR A 24 15.14 -0.11 14.44
C TYR A 24 15.67 1.27 14.01
N ALA A 25 16.92 1.34 13.58
CA ALA A 25 17.49 2.53 12.96
C ALA A 25 17.34 2.41 11.44
N LEU A 26 16.63 3.35 10.82
CA LEU A 26 16.57 3.49 9.37
C LEU A 26 17.63 4.49 8.93
N LEU A 27 18.39 4.16 7.89
CA LEU A 27 19.23 5.14 7.21
C LEU A 27 18.35 6.00 6.29
N ASP A 28 18.85 7.17 5.87
CA ASP A 28 18.17 8.16 5.03
C ASP A 28 17.64 7.62 3.67
N ARG A 29 17.90 6.35 3.36
CA ARG A 29 17.45 5.65 2.14
C ARG A 29 16.69 4.35 2.41
N ASP A 30 16.52 3.98 3.67
CA ASP A 30 15.79 2.78 4.04
C ASP A 30 14.30 3.10 4.13
N LEU A 31 13.49 2.36 3.37
CA LEU A 31 12.04 2.44 3.51
C LEU A 31 11.63 1.73 4.79
N PHE A 32 10.93 2.43 5.67
CA PHE A 32 10.36 1.81 6.85
C PHE A 32 9.34 0.75 6.44
N VAL A 33 9.39 -0.40 7.11
CA VAL A 33 8.34 -1.40 7.06
C VAL A 33 8.12 -1.88 8.47
N PHE A 34 6.86 -1.91 8.92
CA PHE A 34 6.56 -2.42 10.26
C PHE A 34 7.13 -3.82 10.46
N PRO A 35 7.78 -4.08 11.60
CA PRO A 35 8.17 -5.43 11.95
C PRO A 35 6.91 -6.25 12.22
N THR A 36 6.80 -7.40 11.56
CA THR A 36 5.73 -8.37 11.83
C THR A 36 6.23 -9.37 12.86
N CYS A 37 6.16 -9.03 14.15
CA CYS A 37 6.74 -9.86 15.21
C CYS A 37 5.99 -11.20 15.35
N LYS A 38 4.66 -11.19 15.30
CA LYS A 38 3.80 -12.37 15.47
C LYS A 38 2.43 -12.17 14.80
N ILE A 39 1.91 -13.23 14.17
CA ILE A 39 0.53 -13.25 13.66
C ILE A 39 -0.45 -12.93 14.79
N GLY A 40 -1.39 -12.03 14.53
CA GLY A 40 -2.39 -11.55 15.47
C GLY A 40 -1.92 -10.41 16.38
N HIS A 41 -0.64 -10.03 16.34
CA HIS A 41 -0.17 -8.82 17.03
C HIS A 41 -0.88 -7.58 16.46
N VAL A 42 -1.28 -6.67 17.34
CA VAL A 42 -1.96 -5.41 17.00
C VAL A 42 -1.13 -4.25 17.55
N PHE A 43 -0.96 -3.22 16.72
CA PHE A 43 -0.34 -1.96 17.10
C PHE A 43 -1.11 -0.79 16.49
N SER A 44 -0.88 0.40 17.01
CA SER A 44 -1.63 1.59 16.65
C SER A 44 -0.80 2.53 15.79
N VAL A 45 -1.39 3.04 14.70
CA VAL A 45 -0.76 4.02 13.81
C VAL A 45 -1.64 5.28 13.75
N PRO A 46 -1.17 6.43 14.27
CA PRO A 46 -1.89 7.69 14.14
C PRO A 46 -1.96 8.13 12.67
N SER A 47 -3.12 8.64 12.25
CA SER A 47 -3.32 9.22 10.93
C SER A 47 -3.93 10.61 11.06
N PRO A 48 -3.09 11.67 11.08
CA PRO A 48 -3.55 13.06 11.08
C PRO A 48 -4.52 13.36 9.94
N SER A 49 -4.27 12.87 8.73
CA SER A 49 -5.16 13.08 7.57
C SER A 49 -6.57 12.48 7.73
N ALA A 50 -6.75 11.52 8.64
CA ALA A 50 -8.02 10.89 8.96
C ALA A 50 -8.59 11.30 10.33
N GLU A 51 -7.88 12.18 11.05
CA GLU A 51 -8.20 12.59 12.43
C GLU A 51 -8.47 11.41 13.38
N LYS A 52 -7.76 10.30 13.18
CA LYS A 52 -7.94 9.08 13.97
C LYS A 52 -6.69 8.22 14.05
N THR A 53 -6.74 7.22 14.92
CA THR A 53 -5.70 6.21 15.06
C THR A 53 -6.22 4.88 14.50
N PHE A 54 -5.42 4.25 13.65
CA PHE A 54 -5.71 2.94 13.09
C PHE A 54 -5.14 1.82 13.94
N GLU A 55 -5.92 0.77 14.17
CA GLU A 55 -5.40 -0.50 14.65
C GLU A 55 -4.93 -1.34 13.46
N VAL A 56 -3.65 -1.69 13.47
CA VAL A 56 -3.01 -2.49 12.44
C VAL A 56 -2.71 -3.86 13.01
N LYS A 57 -3.24 -4.90 12.36
CA LYS A 57 -3.08 -6.29 12.80
C LYS A 57 -2.18 -7.06 11.84
N VAL A 58 -1.26 -7.85 12.38
CA VAL A 58 -0.42 -8.75 11.60
C VAL A 58 -1.23 -9.99 11.18
N ALA A 59 -1.49 -10.14 9.89
CA ALA A 59 -2.17 -11.31 9.34
C ALA A 59 -1.19 -12.41 8.90
N SER A 60 0.01 -12.03 8.45
CA SER A 60 1.08 -12.95 8.07
C SER A 60 2.46 -12.31 8.26
N THR A 61 3.46 -13.13 8.57
CA THR A 61 4.87 -12.72 8.68
C THR A 61 5.65 -12.99 7.39
N GLU A 62 5.28 -14.02 6.63
CA GLU A 62 5.91 -14.40 5.36
C GLU A 62 4.87 -14.92 4.36
N PRO A 63 4.47 -14.11 3.34
CA PRO A 63 4.83 -12.70 3.16
C PRO A 63 4.29 -11.83 4.29
N ARG A 64 4.86 -10.64 4.48
CA ARG A 64 4.34 -9.65 5.44
C ARG A 64 2.99 -9.14 4.96
N VAL A 65 1.95 -9.43 5.73
CA VAL A 65 0.58 -8.96 5.46
C VAL A 65 0.02 -8.33 6.71
N LEU A 66 -0.46 -7.10 6.57
CA LEU A 66 -1.10 -6.31 7.61
C LEU A 66 -2.55 -6.05 7.19
N THR A 67 -3.46 -6.02 8.16
CA THR A 67 -4.88 -5.69 7.95
C THR A 67 -5.26 -4.50 8.81
N VAL A 68 -6.06 -3.59 8.26
CA VAL A 68 -6.59 -2.40 8.93
C VAL A 68 -8.07 -2.31 8.67
N GLU A 69 -8.89 -2.40 9.71
CA GLU A 69 -10.33 -2.26 9.60
C GLU A 69 -10.74 -0.78 9.60
N GLY A 70 -11.80 -0.45 8.84
CA GLY A 70 -12.31 0.92 8.77
C GLY A 70 -11.31 1.95 8.22
N PHE A 71 -10.35 1.52 7.38
CA PHE A 71 -9.40 2.44 6.74
C PHE A 71 -10.10 3.49 5.87
N LEU A 72 -11.10 3.03 5.12
CA LEU A 72 -12.05 3.87 4.39
C LEU A 72 -13.37 3.92 5.16
N SER A 73 -14.01 5.09 5.15
CA SER A 73 -15.39 5.25 5.58
C SER A 73 -16.36 4.76 4.48
N PRO A 74 -17.61 4.38 4.83
CA PRO A 74 -18.60 3.95 3.83
C PRO A 74 -18.89 5.00 2.75
N SER A 75 -18.84 6.29 3.10
CA SER A 75 -19.01 7.40 2.15
C SER A 75 -17.84 7.52 1.19
N GLU A 76 -16.60 7.33 1.66
CA GLU A 76 -15.41 7.29 0.78
C GLU A 76 -15.47 6.11 -0.17
N CYS A 77 -15.87 4.92 0.30
CA CYS A 77 -16.06 3.75 -0.57
C CYS A 77 -17.09 4.03 -1.68
N THR A 78 -18.26 4.57 -1.31
CA THR A 78 -19.31 4.93 -2.28
C THR A 78 -18.82 5.96 -3.30
N LEU A 79 -18.08 6.97 -2.84
CA LEU A 79 -17.54 8.02 -3.70
C LEU A 79 -16.46 7.50 -4.65
N LEU A 80 -15.59 6.58 -4.20
CA LEU A 80 -14.60 5.93 -5.06
C LEU A 80 -15.28 5.12 -6.17
N ILE A 81 -16.29 4.30 -5.82
CA ILE A 81 -17.05 3.51 -6.79
C ILE A 81 -17.71 4.44 -7.82
N SER A 82 -18.36 5.51 -7.37
CA SER A 82 -19.00 6.49 -8.25
C SER A 82 -17.99 7.15 -9.20
N LYS A 83 -16.84 7.61 -8.70
CA LYS A 83 -15.80 8.25 -9.53
C LYS A 83 -15.14 7.28 -10.50
N ALA A 84 -15.04 6.01 -10.14
CA ALA A 84 -14.48 4.99 -11.02
C ALA A 84 -15.46 4.59 -12.14
N SER A 85 -16.77 4.61 -11.86
CA SER A 85 -17.81 4.13 -12.79
C SER A 85 -17.81 4.85 -14.15
N ASP A 86 -17.41 6.12 -14.19
CA ASP A 86 -17.32 6.91 -15.43
C ASP A 86 -16.08 6.56 -16.28
N HIS A 87 -15.17 5.73 -15.77
CA HIS A 87 -13.84 5.47 -16.33
C HIS A 87 -13.46 3.97 -16.39
N VAL A 88 -14.45 3.08 -16.30
CA VAL A 88 -14.20 1.63 -16.24
C VAL A 88 -13.90 1.07 -17.64
N GLU A 89 -12.67 0.58 -17.85
CA GLU A 89 -12.25 -0.14 -19.05
C GLU A 89 -11.80 -1.58 -18.69
N ARG A 90 -11.76 -2.50 -19.66
CA ARG A 90 -11.34 -3.90 -19.41
C ARG A 90 -9.87 -3.93 -18.96
N SER A 91 -9.56 -4.68 -17.90
CA SER A 91 -8.20 -4.73 -17.34
C SER A 91 -7.23 -5.48 -18.27
N THR A 92 -5.97 -5.03 -18.32
CA THR A 92 -4.88 -5.73 -19.01
C THR A 92 -3.87 -6.31 -18.01
N VAL A 93 -3.09 -7.31 -18.45
CA VAL A 93 -2.00 -7.93 -17.68
C VAL A 93 -0.66 -7.72 -18.39
N SER A 94 0.45 -7.64 -17.64
CA SER A 94 1.79 -7.45 -18.21
C SER A 94 2.26 -8.71 -18.95
N ALA A 95 2.43 -8.63 -20.27
CA ALA A 95 2.73 -9.76 -21.16
C ALA A 95 4.19 -10.24 -21.09
N GLN A 96 4.41 -11.56 -21.11
CA GLN A 96 5.69 -12.17 -21.45
C GLN A 96 5.70 -12.47 -22.97
N GLY A 97 6.67 -11.92 -23.69
CA GLY A 97 7.14 -12.37 -25.02
C GLY A 97 6.10 -12.63 -26.12
N LYS A 98 6.00 -11.69 -27.09
CA LYS A 98 5.56 -11.77 -28.52
C LYS A 98 4.45 -12.72 -29.01
N THR A 99 3.74 -13.45 -28.18
CA THR A 99 2.56 -14.22 -28.60
C THR A 99 1.60 -14.23 -27.42
N LEU A 100 0.29 -14.37 -27.65
CA LEU A 100 -0.77 -14.66 -26.65
C LEU A 100 -1.82 -13.56 -26.38
N GLN A 101 -2.47 -12.97 -27.39
CA GLN A 101 -3.73 -12.23 -27.11
C GLN A 101 -4.80 -13.11 -26.40
N ASN A 102 -4.80 -14.43 -26.60
CA ASN A 102 -5.87 -15.32 -26.12
C ASN A 102 -5.67 -15.97 -24.74
N LYS A 103 -4.47 -15.95 -24.13
CA LYS A 103 -4.27 -16.51 -22.76
C LYS A 103 -4.45 -15.47 -21.66
N HIS A 104 -4.43 -14.18 -22.01
CA HIS A 104 -4.48 -13.08 -21.05
C HIS A 104 -5.90 -12.77 -20.58
N GLU A 105 -6.89 -12.96 -21.45
CA GLU A 105 -8.30 -12.69 -21.15
C GLU A 105 -8.89 -13.55 -20.03
N ASP A 106 -8.34 -14.75 -19.80
CA ASP A 106 -8.77 -15.66 -18.73
C ASP A 106 -8.02 -15.39 -17.41
N SER A 107 -6.80 -14.84 -17.47
CA SER A 107 -5.97 -14.66 -16.27
C SER A 107 -6.47 -13.56 -15.32
N ARG A 108 -7.10 -12.52 -15.89
CA ARG A 108 -7.71 -11.38 -15.19
C ARG A 108 -8.90 -10.91 -16.01
N THR A 109 -10.09 -11.05 -15.46
CA THR A 109 -11.33 -10.71 -16.18
C THR A 109 -11.97 -9.42 -15.67
N SER A 110 -11.42 -8.78 -14.65
CA SER A 110 -11.97 -7.55 -14.05
C SER A 110 -12.01 -6.38 -15.01
N SER A 111 -12.77 -5.35 -14.64
CA SER A 111 -12.64 -4.01 -15.22
C SER A 111 -11.88 -3.06 -14.28
N THR A 112 -11.10 -2.13 -14.84
CA THR A 112 -10.21 -1.20 -14.11
C THR A 112 -10.54 0.25 -14.46
N ALA A 113 -10.48 1.13 -13.46
CA ALA A 113 -10.35 2.57 -13.64
C ALA A 113 -9.10 3.08 -12.91
N TRP A 114 -8.50 4.16 -13.40
CA TRP A 114 -7.38 4.84 -12.75
C TRP A 114 -7.78 6.25 -12.36
N LEU A 115 -7.60 6.61 -11.09
CA LEU A 115 -7.91 7.93 -10.57
C LEU A 115 -6.61 8.71 -10.33
N ASP A 116 -6.36 9.69 -11.20
CA ASP A 116 -5.22 10.60 -11.11
C ASP A 116 -5.27 11.38 -9.79
N TYR A 117 -4.32 11.11 -8.89
CA TYR A 117 -4.29 11.73 -7.57
C TYR A 117 -4.01 13.24 -7.63
N LYS A 118 -3.49 13.77 -8.73
CA LYS A 118 -3.29 15.22 -8.91
C LYS A 118 -4.57 15.94 -9.29
N LYS A 119 -5.57 15.21 -9.82
CA LYS A 119 -6.87 15.75 -10.26
C LYS A 119 -8.03 15.35 -9.36
N ASN A 120 -7.85 14.33 -8.52
CA ASN A 120 -8.88 13.77 -7.66
C ASN A 120 -8.51 13.94 -6.19
N THR A 121 -9.21 14.84 -5.50
CA THR A 121 -8.98 15.16 -4.08
C THR A 121 -9.06 13.94 -3.18
N LEU A 122 -10.00 13.00 -3.42
CA LEU A 122 -10.12 11.80 -2.60
C LEU A 122 -8.92 10.87 -2.79
N ALA A 123 -8.49 10.66 -4.04
CA ALA A 123 -7.28 9.87 -4.32
C ALA A 123 -6.03 10.50 -3.69
N HIS A 124 -5.91 11.83 -3.72
CA HIS A 124 -4.84 12.55 -3.02
C HIS A 124 -4.89 12.34 -1.50
N THR A 125 -6.05 12.52 -0.87
CA THR A 125 -6.23 12.31 0.57
C THR A 125 -5.86 10.89 0.98
N LEU A 126 -6.26 9.89 0.19
CA LEU A 126 -5.89 8.49 0.44
C LEU A 126 -4.40 8.24 0.27
N ARG A 127 -3.76 8.85 -0.73
CA ARG A 127 -2.30 8.79 -0.89
C ARG A 127 -1.58 9.30 0.35
N VAL A 128 -1.99 10.45 0.90
CA VAL A 128 -1.41 10.99 2.14
C VAL A 128 -1.64 10.04 3.32
N ARG A 129 -2.87 9.56 3.49
CA ARG A 129 -3.24 8.62 4.55
C ARG A 129 -2.46 7.30 4.47
N VAL A 130 -2.20 6.81 3.27
CA VAL A 130 -1.35 5.63 3.04
C VAL A 130 0.09 5.92 3.43
N GLY A 131 0.63 7.09 3.07
CA GLY A 131 1.98 7.50 3.46
C GLY A 131 2.17 7.52 4.98
N GLU A 132 1.18 8.05 5.71
CA GLU A 132 1.11 7.99 7.18
C GLU A 132 1.04 6.54 7.68
N LEU A 133 0.17 5.72 7.08
CA LEU A 133 -0.02 4.33 7.46
C LEU A 133 1.27 3.52 7.33
N VAL A 134 1.98 3.62 6.19
CA VAL A 134 3.16 2.78 5.88
C VAL A 134 4.46 3.35 6.42
N GLY A 135 4.43 4.52 7.06
CA GLY A 135 5.61 5.17 7.63
C GLY A 135 6.59 5.73 6.59
N ILE A 136 6.14 5.97 5.35
CA ILE A 136 6.90 6.69 4.32
C ILE A 136 6.65 8.21 4.43
N GLY A 137 5.49 8.62 4.96
CA GLY A 137 5.13 10.03 5.08
C GLY A 137 4.79 10.66 3.72
N ASP A 138 5.36 11.83 3.44
CA ASP A 138 5.12 12.53 2.17
C ASP A 138 5.93 11.89 1.04
N PHE A 139 5.23 11.16 0.16
CA PHE A 139 5.82 10.57 -1.04
C PHE A 139 6.50 11.59 -1.96
N ASP A 140 6.06 12.86 -1.98
CA ASP A 140 6.69 13.89 -2.81
C ASP A 140 8.00 14.44 -2.21
N ALA A 141 8.25 14.20 -0.91
CA ALA A 141 9.50 14.57 -0.25
C ALA A 141 10.66 13.64 -0.59
N TYR A 142 10.39 12.44 -1.12
CA TYR A 142 11.41 11.44 -1.44
C TYR A 142 11.50 11.23 -2.95
N PRO A 143 12.65 11.53 -3.59
CA PRO A 143 12.83 11.41 -5.05
C PRO A 143 12.52 10.01 -5.63
N HIS A 144 12.57 8.97 -4.78
CA HIS A 144 12.35 7.59 -5.17
C HIS A 144 11.00 7.03 -4.70
N ALA A 145 10.26 7.73 -3.83
CA ALA A 145 9.00 7.23 -3.29
C ALA A 145 7.83 7.66 -4.19
N ILE A 146 7.67 6.95 -5.30
CA ILE A 146 6.64 7.28 -6.29
C ILE A 146 5.49 6.31 -6.13
N THR A 147 4.28 6.85 -6.02
CA THR A 147 3.04 6.08 -6.06
C THR A 147 2.46 6.10 -7.46
N GLU A 148 1.90 4.98 -7.91
CA GLU A 148 1.00 4.96 -9.07
C GLU A 148 -0.30 5.70 -8.73
N ASP A 149 -1.09 6.02 -9.76
CA ASP A 149 -2.46 6.49 -9.58
C ASP A 149 -3.33 5.44 -8.88
N LEU A 150 -4.43 5.86 -8.25
CA LEU A 150 -5.28 4.94 -7.53
C LEU A 150 -6.04 4.04 -8.51
N GLN A 151 -5.71 2.75 -8.51
CA GLN A 151 -6.39 1.73 -9.33
C GLN A 151 -7.67 1.25 -8.62
N VAL A 152 -8.81 1.36 -9.31
CA VAL A 152 -10.10 0.83 -8.84
C VAL A 152 -10.52 -0.34 -9.73
N LEU A 153 -10.87 -1.46 -9.11
CA LEU A 153 -11.22 -2.71 -9.79
C LEU A 153 -12.67 -3.09 -9.53
N ARG A 154 -13.38 -3.52 -10.57
CA ARG A 154 -14.72 -4.10 -10.50
C ARG A 154 -14.66 -5.55 -10.96
N TYR A 155 -15.18 -6.44 -10.12
CA TYR A 155 -15.37 -7.86 -10.40
C TYR A 155 -16.87 -8.16 -10.43
N ASP A 156 -17.38 -8.58 -11.59
CA ASP A 156 -18.72 -9.14 -11.72
C ASP A 156 -18.74 -10.62 -11.33
N VAL A 157 -19.95 -11.19 -11.18
CA VAL A 157 -20.12 -12.60 -10.81
C VAL A 157 -19.40 -13.51 -11.83
N GLY A 158 -18.48 -14.34 -11.33
CA GLY A 158 -17.67 -15.25 -12.14
C GLY A 158 -16.35 -14.64 -12.64
N GLU A 159 -16.13 -13.34 -12.46
CA GLU A 159 -14.85 -12.72 -12.75
C GLU A 159 -13.83 -13.03 -11.66
N HIS A 160 -12.55 -13.10 -12.05
CA HIS A 160 -11.47 -13.49 -11.16
C HIS A 160 -10.13 -12.88 -11.58
N TYR A 161 -9.16 -13.03 -10.69
CA TYR A 161 -7.76 -12.74 -10.97
C TYR A 161 -6.92 -13.88 -10.42
N HIS A 162 -6.19 -14.57 -11.31
CA HIS A 162 -5.27 -15.61 -10.92
C HIS A 162 -4.11 -15.07 -10.07
N THR A 163 -3.51 -15.96 -9.27
CA THR A 163 -2.35 -15.66 -8.44
C THR A 163 -1.22 -15.10 -9.29
N HIS A 164 -0.67 -13.96 -8.87
CA HIS A 164 0.44 -13.28 -9.51
C HIS A 164 1.27 -12.52 -8.47
N HIS A 165 2.39 -11.97 -8.93
CA HIS A 165 3.17 -11.03 -8.15
C HIS A 165 2.92 -9.61 -8.67
N ASP A 166 2.82 -8.65 -7.74
CA ASP A 166 2.70 -7.24 -8.12
C ASP A 166 4.03 -6.64 -8.60
N TRP A 167 5.17 -7.18 -8.15
CA TRP A 167 6.49 -6.76 -8.60
C TRP A 167 6.83 -7.35 -9.97
N PHE A 168 7.61 -6.60 -10.73
CA PHE A 168 8.06 -7.00 -12.06
C PHE A 168 9.43 -7.68 -12.00
N ASP A 169 9.53 -8.96 -12.36
CA ASP A 169 10.82 -9.64 -12.63
C ASP A 169 11.64 -8.87 -13.68
N PRO A 170 12.84 -8.33 -13.33
CA PRO A 170 13.64 -7.51 -14.24
C PRO A 170 14.09 -8.21 -15.52
N VAL A 171 14.17 -9.55 -15.49
CA VAL A 171 14.56 -10.35 -16.65
C VAL A 171 13.35 -10.64 -17.52
N LYS A 172 12.19 -10.93 -16.91
CA LYS A 172 11.01 -11.40 -17.65
C LYS A 172 10.04 -10.30 -18.08
N HIS A 173 10.04 -9.16 -17.40
CA HIS A 173 9.07 -8.08 -17.61
C HIS A 173 9.75 -6.78 -18.09
N GLN A 174 10.83 -6.87 -18.86
CA GLN A 174 11.59 -5.71 -19.35
C GLN A 174 10.72 -4.61 -19.99
N ALA A 175 9.62 -4.98 -20.66
CA ALA A 175 8.69 -4.02 -21.28
C ALA A 175 7.83 -3.22 -20.28
N PHE A 176 7.78 -3.61 -19.02
CA PHE A 176 6.98 -2.99 -17.95
C PHE A 176 7.84 -2.33 -16.87
N LEU A 177 9.16 -2.53 -16.93
CA LEU A 177 10.08 -1.81 -16.07
C LEU A 177 10.17 -0.37 -16.56
N GLN A 178 10.17 0.56 -15.61
CA GLN A 178 10.54 1.93 -15.90
C GLN A 178 12.04 1.96 -16.26
N ASP A 179 12.45 2.87 -17.16
CA ASP A 179 13.84 3.00 -17.60
C ASP A 179 14.83 3.28 -16.46
N ASP A 180 14.32 3.75 -15.32
CA ASP A 180 15.09 4.02 -14.10
C ASP A 180 15.13 2.84 -13.10
N GLY A 181 14.60 1.67 -13.48
CA GLY A 181 14.65 0.44 -12.69
C GLY A 181 13.70 0.38 -11.50
N ARG A 182 12.73 1.31 -11.38
CA ARG A 182 11.73 1.29 -10.31
C ARG A 182 10.82 0.06 -10.38
N ASN A 183 10.38 -0.39 -9.20
CA ASN A 183 9.48 -1.54 -9.02
C ASN A 183 8.56 -1.35 -7.81
N ARG A 184 7.51 -2.13 -7.70
CA ARG A 184 6.54 -2.04 -6.59
C ARG A 184 7.12 -2.67 -5.32
N PHE A 185 7.17 -1.87 -4.26
CA PHE A 185 7.68 -2.28 -2.95
C PHE A 185 6.57 -2.73 -1.99
N ILE A 186 5.44 -2.01 -1.97
CA ILE A 186 4.28 -2.28 -1.13
C ILE A 186 3.01 -2.12 -1.98
N THR A 187 2.05 -3.02 -1.78
CA THR A 187 0.68 -2.89 -2.29
C THR A 187 -0.26 -2.64 -1.11
N VAL A 188 -1.12 -1.62 -1.24
CA VAL A 188 -2.22 -1.37 -0.31
C VAL A 188 -3.52 -1.64 -1.04
N LEU A 189 -4.26 -2.66 -0.59
CA LEU A 189 -5.52 -3.08 -1.19
C LEU A 189 -6.69 -2.62 -0.31
N PHE A 190 -7.66 -1.94 -0.92
CA PHE A 190 -8.90 -1.53 -0.27
C PHE A 190 -10.08 -2.36 -0.76
N TYR A 191 -10.93 -2.82 0.15
CA TYR A 191 -12.23 -3.38 -0.18
C TYR A 191 -13.28 -2.27 -0.14
N LEU A 192 -14.00 -2.06 -1.25
CA LEU A 192 -14.95 -0.95 -1.39
C LEU A 192 -16.40 -1.37 -1.10
N ASN A 193 -16.69 -2.67 -1.07
CA ASN A 193 -17.98 -3.24 -0.72
C ASN A 193 -17.82 -4.64 -0.12
N ASP A 194 -18.86 -5.09 0.57
CA ASP A 194 -18.99 -6.49 0.98
C ASP A 194 -19.40 -7.36 -0.21
N VAL A 195 -18.88 -8.59 -0.26
CA VAL A 195 -19.11 -9.58 -1.32
C VAL A 195 -19.57 -10.89 -0.71
#